data_AF-A0ABD0RQR2-F1
#
_entry.id   AF-A0ABD0RQR2-F1
#
_cell.length_a   1.000
_cell.length_b   1.000
_cell.length_c   1.000
_cell.angle_alpha   90.00
_cell.angle_beta   90.00
_cell.angle_gamma   90.00
#
_symmetry.space_group_name_H-M   'P 1'
#
loop_
_entity.id
_entity.type
_entity.pdbx_description
1 polymer ?
#
loop_
_entity_poly.entity_id
_entity_poly.type
_entity_poly.pdbx_seq_one_letter_code
_entity_poly.pdbx_strand_id
1 'polypeptide(L)'
;KLSLSWSGNVDTAKGSEFPDKHLHIRGNSDGSLLSCTDGWIVLHQHGLVWVDHNLALKHSCRSFVQACLRLNASEDEARDLSGVRLEQREGKSLQSASVSGATSVEPGHVLYLSLKSATNQCSQDNEDMHLQNSLISPFSLLWLSHDTGAVAMTAQAVASAHYHTNYRPAFRTSSISDPYMVGLTHDNRGVRFRESGTVKFVLQQALYSMGQACISEGFYLLAYVNHNGSSAELTRAFKSGVHYRDTSISLSAATSVDSGDMLTFEILAPAQCNVRYFGDDSGISMLSLVWIPSAMSTALSASVSRKGLPAGAVRNKALFFHQTSQAVPQVALAGSKDHRDFIFREAGTASVALDLRLIHSCSLIKLTLLQQSGSQGVQPAPVAQQIGGHMPEGSVWASVGLRVSFQVRNGTVIFATVDCVRGRINQIAYDAGSSMSILWTAA
;
A
#
# COMPACT_ATOMS: atom_id res chain seq x y z
N LYS A 1 -11.38 9.16 21.95
CA LYS A 1 -11.47 8.31 20.74
C LYS A 1 -10.09 7.78 20.48
N LEU A 2 -9.95 6.46 20.40
CA LEU A 2 -8.67 5.79 20.20
C LEU A 2 -8.22 5.82 18.74
N SER A 3 -9.16 5.78 17.78
CA SER A 3 -8.84 5.85 16.35
C SER A 3 -9.83 6.68 15.55
N LEU A 4 -9.32 7.35 14.52
CA LEU A 4 -10.09 8.12 13.56
C LEU A 4 -9.59 7.85 12.15
N SER A 5 -10.48 7.92 11.15
CA SER A 5 -10.07 7.98 9.74
C SER A 5 -10.52 9.26 9.07
N TRP A 6 -9.72 9.69 8.10
CA TRP A 6 -10.06 10.75 7.17
C TRP A 6 -9.73 10.32 5.74
N SER A 7 -10.48 10.82 4.75
CA SER A 7 -10.19 10.57 3.34
C SER A 7 -10.38 11.82 2.49
N GLY A 8 -9.65 11.87 1.38
CA GLY A 8 -9.64 12.99 0.45
C GLY A 8 -9.34 12.58 -0.98
N ASN A 9 -9.61 13.51 -1.89
CA ASN A 9 -9.22 13.46 -3.29
C ASN A 9 -7.84 14.09 -3.47
N VAL A 10 -7.16 13.73 -4.56
CA VAL A 10 -5.84 14.24 -4.90
C VAL A 10 -5.86 14.67 -6.36
N ASP A 11 -5.46 15.93 -6.59
CA ASP A 11 -5.37 16.53 -7.91
C ASP A 11 -3.96 17.08 -8.14
N THR A 12 -3.61 17.37 -9.40
CA THR A 12 -2.37 18.11 -9.69
C THR A 12 -2.54 19.60 -9.40
N ALA A 13 -1.51 20.21 -8.80
CA ALA A 13 -1.48 21.66 -8.62
C ALA A 13 -1.41 22.38 -9.99
N LYS A 14 -2.07 23.54 -10.12
CA LYS A 14 -1.96 24.39 -11.31
C LYS A 14 -0.66 25.19 -11.23
N GLY A 15 0.13 25.21 -12.31
CA GLY A 15 1.38 25.98 -12.40
C GLY A 15 2.61 25.33 -11.78
N SER A 16 2.53 24.06 -11.34
CA SER A 16 3.70 23.28 -10.94
C SER A 16 4.30 22.53 -12.13
N GLU A 17 5.59 22.78 -12.39
CA GLU A 17 6.36 22.19 -13.49
C GLU A 17 7.32 21.11 -12.98
N PHE A 18 7.65 20.14 -13.84
CA PHE A 18 8.67 19.14 -13.52
C PHE A 18 10.06 19.79 -13.41
N PRO A 19 10.99 19.26 -12.59
CA PRO A 19 11.04 17.88 -12.10
C PRO A 19 10.35 17.60 -10.76
N ASP A 20 9.80 18.59 -10.04
CA ASP A 20 9.15 18.41 -8.72
C ASP A 20 7.74 19.02 -8.72
N LYS A 21 6.73 18.16 -8.83
CA LYS A 21 5.33 18.55 -8.96
C LYS A 21 4.54 18.22 -7.70
N HIS A 22 4.09 19.24 -6.98
CA HIS A 22 3.19 19.06 -5.84
C HIS A 22 1.79 18.59 -6.25
N LEU A 23 1.22 17.70 -5.44
CA LEU A 23 -0.17 17.26 -5.57
C LEU A 23 -1.01 17.90 -4.46
N HIS A 24 -2.20 18.37 -4.82
CA HIS A 24 -3.13 18.99 -3.89
C HIS A 24 -4.11 17.96 -3.34
N ILE A 25 -4.11 17.80 -2.04
CA ILE A 25 -5.08 17.00 -1.31
C ILE A 25 -6.29 17.87 -0.99
N ARG A 26 -7.49 17.34 -1.27
CA ARG A 26 -8.77 18.02 -1.06
C ARG A 26 -9.72 17.10 -0.32
N GLY A 27 -10.30 17.59 0.77
CA GLY A 27 -11.37 16.88 1.46
C GLY A 27 -12.03 17.76 2.50
N ASN A 28 -13.04 17.21 3.16
CA ASN A 28 -13.77 17.92 4.20
C ASN A 28 -12.86 18.10 5.40
N SER A 29 -12.53 19.36 5.72
CA SER A 29 -11.82 19.67 6.96
C SER A 29 -12.79 19.50 8.12
N ASP A 30 -12.43 18.71 9.13
CA ASP A 30 -13.19 18.65 10.37
C ASP A 30 -12.76 19.77 11.34
N GLY A 31 -11.60 20.41 11.08
CA GLY A 31 -11.04 21.51 11.87
C GLY A 31 -10.56 21.10 13.26
N SER A 32 -10.75 19.83 13.65
CA SER A 32 -10.45 19.33 14.98
C SER A 32 -9.29 18.35 14.97
N LEU A 33 -9.26 17.42 14.02
CA LEU A 33 -8.15 16.50 13.80
C LEU A 33 -7.18 17.08 12.77
N LEU A 34 -7.72 17.59 11.66
CA LEU A 34 -6.93 18.13 10.55
C LEU A 34 -7.70 19.16 9.72
N SER A 35 -6.96 19.97 8.97
CA SER A 35 -7.50 20.86 7.94
C SER A 35 -6.75 20.71 6.62
N CYS A 36 -7.46 20.95 5.51
CA CYS A 36 -6.86 21.05 4.18
C CYS A 36 -6.60 22.52 3.83
N THR A 37 -5.35 22.94 3.83
CA THR A 37 -4.93 24.33 3.53
C THR A 37 -4.05 24.31 2.29
N ASP A 38 -4.39 25.07 1.25
CA ASP A 38 -3.63 25.20 0.00
C ASP A 38 -3.24 23.88 -0.70
N GLY A 39 -3.99 22.79 -0.46
CA GLY A 39 -3.70 21.45 -0.99
C GLY A 39 -2.82 20.58 -0.09
N TRP A 40 -2.55 21.01 1.14
CA TRP A 40 -1.75 20.31 2.15
C TRP A 40 -2.67 19.91 3.31
N ILE A 41 -2.30 18.85 4.03
CA ILE A 41 -2.99 18.47 5.27
C ILE A 41 -2.21 19.03 6.45
N VAL A 42 -2.84 19.91 7.22
CA VAL A 42 -2.31 20.41 8.48
C VAL A 42 -2.95 19.63 9.62
N LEU A 43 -2.13 19.01 10.46
CA LEU A 43 -2.58 18.21 11.59
C LEU A 43 -2.75 19.09 12.83
N HIS A 44 -3.84 18.89 13.58
CA HIS A 44 -4.18 19.69 14.77
C HIS A 44 -4.07 18.92 16.09
N GLN A 45 -3.87 17.60 16.01
CA GLN A 45 -3.73 16.75 17.18
C GLN A 45 -2.43 15.96 17.16
N HIS A 46 -1.80 15.84 18.32
CA HIS A 46 -0.72 14.90 18.54
C HIS A 46 -1.24 13.46 18.42
N GLY A 47 -0.42 12.55 17.91
CA GLY A 47 -0.81 11.16 17.71
C GLY A 47 0.14 10.39 16.81
N LEU A 48 -0.34 9.24 16.34
CA LEU A 48 0.30 8.47 15.28
C LEU A 48 -0.61 8.47 14.06
N VAL A 49 -0.02 8.61 12.88
CA VAL A 49 -0.76 8.54 11.61
C VAL A 49 -0.23 7.42 10.74
N TRP A 50 -1.16 6.72 10.10
CA TRP A 50 -0.92 5.84 8.95
C TRP A 50 -1.59 6.48 7.74
N VAL A 51 -0.84 6.67 6.66
CA VAL A 51 -1.30 7.34 5.45
C VAL A 51 -1.23 6.36 4.28
N ASP A 52 -2.27 6.37 3.45
CA ASP A 52 -2.33 5.66 2.18
C ASP A 52 -2.70 6.62 1.06
N HIS A 53 -1.91 6.63 -0.01
CA HIS A 53 -2.20 7.33 -1.25
C HIS A 53 -2.17 6.36 -2.44
N ASN A 54 -3.33 6.13 -3.06
CA ASN A 54 -3.45 5.42 -4.32
C ASN A 54 -3.33 6.42 -5.47
N LEU A 55 -2.52 6.11 -6.46
CA LEU A 55 -2.41 6.90 -7.68
C LEU A 55 -2.39 6.03 -8.93
N ALA A 56 -2.86 6.61 -10.01
CA ALA A 56 -2.74 6.07 -11.35
C ALA A 56 -2.36 7.18 -12.31
N LEU A 57 -1.30 6.99 -13.10
CA LEU A 57 -0.79 8.04 -13.98
C LEU A 57 -0.23 7.48 -15.29
N LYS A 58 -0.19 8.35 -16.30
CA LYS A 58 0.56 8.19 -17.54
C LYS A 58 1.67 9.22 -17.57
N HIS A 59 2.85 8.86 -18.05
CA HIS A 59 3.98 9.80 -18.18
C HIS A 59 4.89 9.42 -19.34
N SER A 60 5.66 10.39 -19.84
CA SER A 60 6.70 10.19 -20.86
C SER A 60 8.13 10.39 -20.35
N CYS A 61 8.33 10.66 -19.06
CA CYS A 61 9.66 10.80 -18.47
C CYS A 61 10.59 9.64 -18.84
N ARG A 62 11.80 9.95 -19.29
CA ARG A 62 12.80 8.98 -19.77
C ARG A 62 13.26 7.98 -18.72
N SER A 63 13.23 8.37 -17.45
CA SER A 63 13.64 7.54 -16.32
C SER A 63 12.42 6.92 -15.64
N PHE A 64 11.94 7.57 -14.59
CA PHE A 64 10.79 7.19 -13.79
C PHE A 64 10.10 8.44 -13.26
N VAL A 65 8.88 8.26 -12.75
CA VAL A 65 8.23 9.22 -11.85
C VAL A 65 8.19 8.60 -10.46
N GLN A 66 8.67 9.32 -9.46
CA GLN A 66 8.63 8.93 -8.05
C GLN A 66 7.52 9.70 -7.35
N ALA A 67 6.51 8.99 -6.85
CA ALA A 67 5.52 9.59 -5.96
C ALA A 67 6.04 9.51 -4.52
N CYS A 68 6.09 10.67 -3.85
CA CYS A 68 6.65 10.84 -2.53
C CYS A 68 5.56 11.28 -1.56
N LEU A 69 5.55 10.67 -0.37
CA LEU A 69 4.79 11.13 0.78
C LEU A 69 5.76 11.79 1.77
N ARG A 70 5.45 13.02 2.16
CA ARG A 70 6.33 13.87 2.97
C ARG A 70 5.60 14.42 4.17
N LEU A 71 6.36 14.60 5.26
CA LEU A 71 5.94 15.31 6.45
C LEU A 71 6.85 16.51 6.64
N ASN A 72 6.26 17.68 6.86
CA ASN A 72 6.98 18.87 7.28
C ASN A 72 6.70 19.16 8.75
N ALA A 73 7.76 19.30 9.55
CA ALA A 73 7.65 19.78 10.92
C ALA A 73 7.81 21.32 11.00
N SER A 74 8.65 21.89 10.12
CA SER A 74 8.90 23.33 9.95
C SER A 74 9.28 23.62 8.49
N GLU A 75 9.30 24.87 8.00
CA GLU A 75 9.55 25.18 6.57
C GLU A 75 10.84 24.55 6.00
N ASP A 76 11.86 24.31 6.84
CA ASP A 76 13.18 23.78 6.45
C ASP A 76 13.40 22.29 6.75
N GLU A 77 12.46 21.59 7.41
CA GLU A 77 12.61 20.20 7.88
C GLU A 77 11.66 19.22 7.17
N ALA A 78 11.65 19.26 5.84
CA ALA A 78 10.87 18.33 5.04
C ALA A 78 11.49 16.92 5.08
N ARG A 79 10.76 15.97 5.66
CA ARG A 79 11.17 14.57 5.76
C ARG A 79 10.34 13.69 4.82
N ASP A 80 11.02 12.90 4.00
CA ASP A 80 10.36 11.86 3.21
C ASP A 80 9.95 10.68 4.12
N LEU A 81 8.66 10.32 4.10
CA LEU A 81 8.12 9.17 4.82
C LEU A 81 8.17 7.89 3.98
N SER A 82 7.95 8.03 2.67
CA SER A 82 7.67 6.91 1.78
C SER A 82 7.72 7.36 0.31
N GLY A 83 8.05 6.43 -0.59
CA GLY A 83 8.32 6.73 -2.00
C GLY A 83 8.17 5.51 -2.90
N VAL A 84 7.47 5.69 -4.03
CA VAL A 84 7.28 4.63 -5.04
C VAL A 84 7.66 5.14 -6.43
N ARG A 85 8.40 4.34 -7.19
CA ARG A 85 8.78 4.64 -8.58
C ARG A 85 7.85 3.94 -9.56
N LEU A 86 7.34 4.72 -10.50
CA LEU A 86 6.67 4.27 -11.71
C LEU A 86 7.65 4.38 -12.88
N GLU A 87 7.96 3.23 -13.46
CA GLU A 87 8.90 3.09 -14.58
C GLU A 87 8.41 3.79 -15.86
N GLN A 88 9.32 4.21 -16.74
CA GLN A 88 8.92 4.50 -18.12
C GLN A 88 8.45 3.22 -18.82
N ARG A 89 7.28 3.28 -19.48
CA ARG A 89 6.78 2.19 -20.34
C ARG A 89 6.59 2.68 -21.78
N GLU A 90 6.84 1.78 -22.72
CA GLU A 90 6.50 2.00 -24.12
C GLU A 90 4.97 2.22 -24.27
N GLY A 91 4.58 3.11 -25.19
CA GLY A 91 3.17 3.45 -25.43
C GLY A 91 2.47 4.33 -24.39
N LYS A 92 3.21 4.93 -23.43
CA LYS A 92 2.65 5.82 -22.38
C LYS A 92 1.43 5.21 -21.66
N SER A 93 1.51 3.93 -21.33
CA SER A 93 0.42 3.18 -20.71
C SER A 93 0.14 3.66 -19.28
N LEU A 94 -1.12 3.55 -18.86
CA LEU A 94 -1.55 3.88 -17.51
C LEU A 94 -0.91 2.90 -16.51
N GLN A 95 -0.29 3.43 -15.47
CA GLN A 95 0.32 2.66 -14.39
C GLN A 95 -0.29 3.05 -13.06
N SER A 96 -0.34 2.10 -12.13
CA SER A 96 -0.90 2.29 -10.80
C SER A 96 0.11 1.96 -9.72
N ALA A 97 0.09 2.73 -8.65
CA ALA A 97 0.90 2.47 -7.47
C ALA A 97 0.16 2.96 -6.21
N SER A 98 0.65 2.54 -5.05
CA SER A 98 0.20 3.08 -3.77
C SER A 98 1.41 3.46 -2.91
N VAL A 99 1.39 4.66 -2.36
CA VAL A 99 2.38 5.17 -1.42
C VAL A 99 1.77 5.13 -0.03
N SER A 100 2.43 4.48 0.93
CA SER A 100 1.94 4.40 2.30
C SER A 100 3.07 4.63 3.29
N GLY A 101 2.77 5.26 4.42
CA GLY A 101 3.77 5.56 5.45
C GLY A 101 3.16 5.75 6.83
N ALA A 102 4.01 5.66 7.85
CA ALA A 102 3.63 5.81 9.24
C ALA A 102 4.56 6.79 9.96
N THR A 103 4.02 7.61 10.86
CA THR A 103 4.84 8.50 11.69
C THR A 103 4.06 8.99 12.91
N SER A 104 4.78 9.42 13.95
CA SER A 104 4.21 10.26 14.99
C SER A 104 4.11 11.71 14.50
N VAL A 105 3.10 12.42 14.98
CA VAL A 105 2.77 13.78 14.55
C VAL A 105 2.44 14.67 15.73
N GLU A 106 2.71 15.95 15.57
CA GLU A 106 2.35 17.02 16.50
C GLU A 106 1.45 18.06 15.80
N PRO A 107 0.70 18.88 16.56
CA PRO A 107 -0.06 19.98 15.98
C PRO A 107 0.83 20.92 15.17
N GLY A 108 0.38 21.29 13.97
CA GLY A 108 1.13 22.11 13.01
C GLY A 108 1.92 21.31 11.98
N HIS A 109 2.15 20.01 12.20
CA HIS A 109 2.79 19.17 11.18
C HIS A 109 1.96 19.13 9.89
N VAL A 110 2.66 19.21 8.76
CA VAL A 110 2.04 19.30 7.43
C VAL A 110 2.38 18.07 6.60
N LEU A 111 1.36 17.34 6.15
CA LEU A 111 1.48 16.24 5.22
C LEU A 111 1.23 16.72 3.79
N TYR A 112 2.09 16.31 2.87
CA TYR A 112 1.93 16.62 1.45
C TYR A 112 2.51 15.54 0.54
N LEU A 113 2.09 15.62 -0.71
CA LEU A 113 2.44 14.68 -1.77
C LEU A 113 3.19 15.42 -2.88
N SER A 114 4.21 14.78 -3.44
CA SER A 114 4.85 15.28 -4.65
C SER A 114 5.23 14.18 -5.61
N LEU A 115 5.35 14.56 -6.88
CA LEU A 115 5.82 13.71 -7.97
C LEU A 115 7.16 14.25 -8.45
N LYS A 116 8.16 13.40 -8.45
CA LYS A 116 9.52 13.74 -8.85
C LYS A 116 9.97 12.94 -10.06
N SER A 117 10.84 13.49 -10.89
CA SER A 117 11.60 12.69 -11.85
C SER A 117 13.09 12.97 -11.69
N ALA A 118 13.92 11.94 -11.86
CA ALA A 118 15.38 12.10 -11.87
C ALA A 118 15.87 12.93 -13.07
N THR A 119 15.01 13.11 -14.08
CA THR A 119 15.33 13.85 -15.30
C THR A 119 14.28 14.92 -15.55
N ASN A 120 14.70 16.16 -15.84
CA ASN A 120 13.79 17.25 -16.23
C ASN A 120 13.10 17.00 -17.59
N GLN A 121 13.46 15.91 -18.28
CA GLN A 121 12.97 15.55 -19.61
C GLN A 121 11.73 14.65 -19.51
N CYS A 122 10.58 15.23 -19.17
CA CYS A 122 9.30 14.55 -19.24
C CYS A 122 8.57 14.70 -20.59
N SER A 123 8.87 15.73 -21.41
CA SER A 123 8.86 15.75 -22.90
C SER A 123 9.30 17.11 -23.50
N GLN A 124 9.49 17.15 -24.84
CA GLN A 124 9.57 18.36 -25.69
C GLN A 124 8.20 18.78 -26.28
N ASP A 125 7.18 17.91 -26.19
CA ASP A 125 5.80 18.13 -26.64
C ASP A 125 4.88 18.15 -25.42
N ASN A 126 4.17 19.26 -25.18
CA ASN A 126 3.37 19.69 -24.02
C ASN A 126 2.38 18.69 -23.29
N GLU A 127 2.50 17.37 -23.43
CA GLU A 127 1.73 16.37 -22.67
C GLU A 127 2.65 15.50 -21.78
N ASP A 128 3.23 16.13 -20.75
CA ASP A 128 4.31 15.53 -19.94
C ASP A 128 3.85 14.39 -19.02
N MET A 129 2.69 14.55 -18.38
CA MET A 129 2.15 13.60 -17.39
C MET A 129 0.66 13.83 -17.16
N HIS A 130 -0.11 12.74 -17.13
CA HIS A 130 -1.53 12.76 -16.79
C HIS A 130 -1.82 11.90 -15.56
N LEU A 131 -2.16 12.55 -14.45
CA LEU A 131 -2.71 11.89 -13.26
C LEU A 131 -4.19 11.60 -13.49
N GLN A 132 -4.63 10.38 -13.16
CA GLN A 132 -6.03 10.01 -13.30
C GLN A 132 -6.84 10.50 -12.09
N ASN A 133 -7.83 11.36 -12.35
CA ASN A 133 -8.70 11.92 -11.31
C ASN A 133 -9.98 11.10 -11.05
N SER A 134 -10.18 9.97 -11.73
CA SER A 134 -11.38 9.13 -11.58
C SER A 134 -11.28 8.08 -10.46
N LEU A 135 -10.27 8.17 -9.60
CA LEU A 135 -10.13 7.33 -8.42
C LEU A 135 -11.16 7.72 -7.36
N ILE A 136 -11.52 6.77 -6.49
CA ILE A 136 -12.41 7.05 -5.36
C ILE A 136 -11.58 6.96 -4.08
N SER A 137 -11.61 8.02 -3.27
CA SER A 137 -10.81 8.17 -2.05
C SER A 137 -9.32 7.84 -2.27
N PRO A 138 -8.64 8.51 -3.23
CA PRO A 138 -7.23 8.24 -3.54
C PRO A 138 -6.29 8.56 -2.38
N PHE A 139 -6.73 9.31 -1.37
CA PHE A 139 -5.98 9.53 -0.14
C PHE A 139 -6.81 9.13 1.08
N SER A 140 -6.18 8.46 2.03
CA SER A 140 -6.75 8.19 3.34
C SER A 140 -5.71 8.25 4.45
N LEU A 141 -6.17 8.62 5.64
CA LEU A 141 -5.38 8.76 6.85
C LEU A 141 -6.10 8.05 7.98
N LEU A 142 -5.40 7.18 8.69
CA LEU A 142 -5.77 6.62 9.99
C LEU A 142 -4.97 7.36 11.05
N TRP A 143 -5.65 7.99 12.00
CA TRP A 143 -5.05 8.60 13.18
C TRP A 143 -5.32 7.74 14.41
N LEU A 144 -4.32 7.63 15.26
CA LEU A 144 -4.35 6.90 16.53
C LEU A 144 -3.97 7.86 17.66
N SER A 145 -4.77 7.86 18.72
CA SER A 145 -4.43 8.58 19.95
C SER A 145 -3.19 7.97 20.61
N HIS A 146 -2.41 8.77 21.33
CA HIS A 146 -1.35 8.25 22.20
C HIS A 146 -1.88 7.30 23.28
N ASP A 147 -3.15 7.47 23.69
CA ASP A 147 -3.81 6.59 24.65
C ASP A 147 -3.94 5.14 24.15
N THR A 148 -3.76 4.90 22.85
CA THR A 148 -3.71 3.54 22.31
C THR A 148 -2.47 2.78 22.74
N GLY A 149 -1.40 3.46 23.17
CA GLY A 149 -0.08 2.85 23.36
C GLY A 149 0.57 2.39 22.05
N ALA A 150 0.07 2.81 20.89
CA ALA A 150 0.63 2.43 19.60
C ALA A 150 2.03 3.01 19.38
N VAL A 151 2.80 2.33 18.54
CA VAL A 151 4.20 2.66 18.23
C VAL A 151 4.38 2.72 16.72
N ALA A 152 4.89 3.85 16.21
CA ALA A 152 5.26 4.01 14.81
C ALA A 152 6.77 3.87 14.66
N MET A 153 7.18 3.15 13.61
CA MET A 153 8.57 3.03 13.23
C MET A 153 8.70 3.18 11.71
N THR A 154 9.75 3.87 11.31
CA THR A 154 10.22 3.91 9.92
C THR A 154 11.69 3.51 9.89
N ALA A 155 12.06 2.73 8.89
CA ALA A 155 13.43 2.32 8.66
C ALA A 155 13.72 2.28 7.16
N GLN A 156 14.91 2.68 6.79
CA GLN A 156 15.37 2.75 5.42
C GLN A 156 16.20 1.52 5.09
N ALA A 157 15.93 0.87 3.96
CA ALA A 157 16.73 -0.24 3.50
C ALA A 157 18.11 0.26 3.06
N VAL A 158 19.15 -0.46 3.45
CA VAL A 158 20.53 -0.17 3.02
C VAL A 158 20.69 -0.62 1.56
N ALA A 159 21.34 0.21 0.74
CA ALA A 159 21.61 -0.14 -0.65
C ALA A 159 22.50 -1.38 -0.76
N SER A 160 22.19 -2.27 -1.71
CA SER A 160 23.08 -3.37 -2.03
C SER A 160 24.11 -2.97 -3.10
N ALA A 161 25.37 -3.29 -2.83
CA ALA A 161 26.46 -3.14 -3.79
C ALA A 161 26.51 -4.27 -4.83
N HIS A 162 25.83 -5.40 -4.59
CA HIS A 162 25.91 -6.59 -5.43
C HIS A 162 24.57 -6.93 -6.10
N TYR A 163 24.65 -7.72 -7.17
CA TYR A 163 23.49 -8.28 -7.81
C TYR A 163 22.99 -9.49 -7.02
N HIS A 164 21.67 -9.57 -6.81
CA HIS A 164 21.05 -10.65 -6.04
C HIS A 164 19.83 -11.21 -6.77
N THR A 165 19.68 -12.53 -6.71
CA THR A 165 18.45 -13.23 -7.08
C THR A 165 17.50 -13.33 -5.88
N ASN A 166 18.00 -13.74 -4.71
CA ASN A 166 17.27 -13.68 -3.44
C ASN A 166 17.90 -12.59 -2.56
N TYR A 167 17.10 -11.58 -2.21
CA TYR A 167 17.57 -10.44 -1.44
C TYR A 167 16.79 -10.29 -0.15
N ARG A 168 17.50 -10.27 0.96
CA ARG A 168 16.96 -9.89 2.27
C ARG A 168 17.43 -8.47 2.57
N PRO A 169 16.54 -7.47 2.64
CA PRO A 169 16.93 -6.12 2.99
C PRO A 169 17.48 -6.07 4.43
N ALA A 170 18.51 -5.27 4.63
CA ALA A 170 18.92 -4.80 5.95
C ALA A 170 18.46 -3.35 6.10
N PHE A 171 18.08 -2.94 7.29
CA PHE A 171 17.44 -1.65 7.55
C PHE A 171 18.28 -0.78 8.48
N ARG A 172 18.07 0.53 8.40
CA ARG A 172 18.53 1.49 9.39
C ARG A 172 17.31 2.26 9.89
N THR A 173 17.09 2.27 11.20
CA THR A 173 15.97 3.01 11.79
C THR A 173 16.10 4.50 11.45
N SER A 174 15.06 5.06 10.85
CA SER A 174 14.95 6.48 10.51
C SER A 174 14.20 7.24 11.61
N SER A 175 13.11 6.66 12.12
CA SER A 175 12.46 7.15 13.35
C SER A 175 11.69 6.04 14.05
N ILE A 176 11.54 6.18 15.36
CA ILE A 176 10.74 5.29 16.17
C ILE A 176 10.19 6.04 17.37
N SER A 177 8.89 5.88 17.66
CA SER A 177 8.27 6.54 18.80
C SER A 177 8.58 5.85 20.14
N ASP A 178 8.75 4.53 20.13
CA ASP A 178 9.14 3.74 21.31
C ASP A 178 10.07 2.57 20.91
N PRO A 179 11.40 2.70 21.11
CA PRO A 179 12.38 1.66 20.76
C PRO A 179 12.41 0.47 21.74
N TYR A 180 11.68 0.54 22.85
CA TYR A 180 11.57 -0.57 23.81
C TYR A 180 10.56 -1.60 23.32
N MET A 181 9.45 -1.14 22.73
CA MET A 181 8.37 -1.99 22.21
C MET A 181 8.68 -2.59 20.84
N VAL A 182 9.19 -1.76 19.93
CA VAL A 182 9.55 -2.17 18.57
C VAL A 182 11.03 -1.85 18.36
N GLY A 183 11.74 -2.68 17.61
CA GLY A 183 13.10 -2.35 17.19
C GLY A 183 13.59 -3.23 16.07
N LEU A 184 14.74 -2.91 15.49
CA LEU A 184 15.39 -3.82 14.57
C LEU A 184 16.03 -4.99 15.33
N THR A 185 16.17 -6.12 14.63
CA THR A 185 17.03 -7.23 15.05
C THR A 185 18.50 -6.79 15.04
N HIS A 186 19.38 -7.53 15.73
CA HIS A 186 20.81 -7.18 15.80
C HIS A 186 21.52 -7.14 14.44
N ASP A 187 21.08 -7.98 13.49
CA ASP A 187 21.59 -8.00 12.11
C ASP A 187 20.88 -6.99 11.19
N ASN A 188 19.91 -6.23 11.73
CA ASN A 188 19.07 -5.26 11.04
C ASN A 188 18.20 -5.83 9.91
N ARG A 189 18.00 -7.15 9.82
CA ARG A 189 17.24 -7.78 8.73
C ARG A 189 15.78 -8.06 9.08
N GLY A 190 15.38 -7.77 10.31
CA GLY A 190 14.01 -7.89 10.77
C GLY A 190 13.64 -6.85 11.81
N VAL A 191 12.37 -6.84 12.16
CA VAL A 191 11.78 -6.05 13.25
C VAL A 191 11.37 -7.01 14.36
N ARG A 192 11.77 -6.73 15.59
CA ARG A 192 11.39 -7.49 16.79
C ARG A 192 10.31 -6.76 17.58
N PHE A 193 9.43 -7.53 18.22
CA PHE A 193 8.35 -7.02 19.07
C PHE A 193 8.52 -7.51 20.49
N ARG A 194 8.36 -6.61 21.46
CA ARG A 194 8.47 -6.97 22.88
C ARG A 194 7.16 -7.45 23.49
N GLU A 195 6.04 -6.98 22.97
CA GLU A 195 4.71 -7.31 23.48
C GLU A 195 3.79 -7.74 22.34
N SER A 196 2.78 -8.55 22.69
CA SER A 196 1.77 -8.99 21.72
C SER A 196 0.91 -7.83 21.24
N GLY A 197 0.64 -7.79 19.94
CA GLY A 197 -0.16 -6.73 19.33
C GLY A 197 -0.46 -6.99 17.87
N THR A 198 -1.05 -6.00 17.21
CA THR A 198 -1.25 -6.01 15.78
C THR A 198 -0.29 -5.05 15.11
N VAL A 199 0.39 -5.52 14.06
CA VAL A 199 1.33 -4.72 13.27
C VAL A 199 0.75 -4.50 11.89
N LYS A 200 0.56 -3.25 11.50
CA LYS A 200 0.35 -2.82 10.10
C LYS A 200 1.68 -2.34 9.55
N PHE A 201 2.10 -2.86 8.41
CA PHE A 201 3.36 -2.49 7.79
C PHE A 201 3.23 -2.28 6.29
N VAL A 202 4.21 -1.58 5.75
CA VAL A 202 4.47 -1.44 4.33
C VAL A 202 5.98 -1.44 4.11
N LEU A 203 6.44 -2.30 3.22
CA LEU A 203 7.77 -2.21 2.64
C LEU A 203 7.63 -1.76 1.20
N GLN A 204 8.30 -0.67 0.85
CA GLN A 204 8.58 -0.30 -0.53
C GLN A 204 10.06 -0.57 -0.77
N GLN A 205 10.42 -1.10 -1.93
CA GLN A 205 11.80 -1.34 -2.30
C GLN A 205 12.04 -0.90 -3.74
N ALA A 206 13.01 -0.01 -3.93
CA ALA A 206 13.55 0.34 -5.24
C ALA A 206 14.43 -0.78 -5.78
N LEU A 207 14.29 -1.07 -7.07
CA LEU A 207 15.16 -2.01 -7.76
C LEU A 207 15.44 -1.56 -9.19
N TYR A 208 16.61 -1.94 -9.67
CA TYR A 208 17.03 -1.83 -11.06
C TYR A 208 17.26 -3.24 -11.55
N SER A 209 16.68 -3.57 -12.71
CA SER A 209 16.68 -4.94 -13.21
C SER A 209 17.15 -5.04 -14.66
N MET A 210 17.87 -6.13 -14.95
CA MET A 210 18.45 -6.44 -16.24
C MET A 210 18.26 -7.92 -16.57
N GLY A 211 17.86 -8.19 -17.80
CA GLY A 211 17.51 -9.53 -18.28
C GLY A 211 16.03 -9.66 -18.65
N GLN A 212 15.74 -10.53 -19.60
CA GLN A 212 14.36 -10.76 -20.07
C GLN A 212 13.51 -11.50 -19.03
N ALA A 213 14.13 -12.40 -18.25
CA ALA A 213 13.45 -13.10 -17.17
C ALA A 213 12.83 -12.14 -16.13
N CYS A 214 13.45 -10.98 -15.89
CA CYS A 214 12.89 -9.95 -15.02
C CYS A 214 11.52 -9.47 -15.50
N ILE A 215 11.34 -9.32 -16.81
CA ILE A 215 10.11 -8.82 -17.42
C ILE A 215 9.05 -9.93 -17.40
N SER A 216 9.40 -11.11 -17.92
CA SER A 216 8.46 -12.20 -18.11
C SER A 216 7.94 -12.76 -16.79
N GLU A 217 8.84 -13.02 -15.83
CA GLU A 217 8.51 -13.70 -14.57
C GLU A 217 8.22 -12.72 -13.43
N GLY A 218 8.81 -11.52 -13.45
CA GLY A 218 8.60 -10.49 -12.43
C GLY A 218 9.27 -10.80 -11.07
N PHE A 219 8.89 -10.03 -10.05
CA PHE A 219 9.44 -10.07 -8.70
C PHE A 219 8.37 -10.40 -7.68
N TYR A 220 8.78 -11.04 -6.59
CA TYR A 220 7.96 -11.20 -5.40
C TYR A 220 8.62 -10.54 -4.20
N LEU A 221 7.84 -9.81 -3.43
CA LEU A 221 8.22 -9.36 -2.10
C LEU A 221 7.39 -10.13 -1.10
N LEU A 222 8.04 -10.80 -0.15
CA LEU A 222 7.43 -11.67 0.84
C LEU A 222 7.70 -11.12 2.23
N ALA A 223 6.73 -11.29 3.12
CA ALA A 223 6.86 -11.02 4.55
C ALA A 223 6.66 -12.30 5.35
N TYR A 224 7.49 -12.49 6.38
CA TYR A 224 7.46 -13.63 7.27
C TYR A 224 7.36 -13.18 8.71
N VAL A 225 6.59 -13.92 9.51
CA VAL A 225 6.68 -13.86 10.97
C VAL A 225 7.51 -15.06 11.44
N ASN A 226 8.50 -14.79 12.28
CA ASN A 226 9.28 -15.82 12.95
C ASN A 226 8.85 -15.87 14.41
N HIS A 227 8.30 -17.02 14.79
CA HIS A 227 7.85 -17.33 16.13
C HIS A 227 8.65 -18.52 16.65
N ASN A 228 9.42 -18.32 17.74
CA ASN A 228 10.20 -19.38 18.38
C ASN A 228 11.10 -20.19 17.42
N GLY A 229 11.67 -19.54 16.41
CA GLY A 229 12.54 -20.16 15.41
C GLY A 229 11.81 -20.79 14.21
N SER A 230 10.48 -20.87 14.25
CA SER A 230 9.65 -21.27 13.10
C SER A 230 9.28 -20.04 12.28
N SER A 231 9.59 -20.05 10.99
CA SER A 231 9.28 -18.96 10.07
C SER A 231 8.06 -19.32 9.22
N ALA A 232 7.00 -18.53 9.33
CA ALA A 232 5.79 -18.67 8.53
C ALA A 232 5.63 -17.48 7.58
N GLU A 233 5.34 -17.77 6.31
CA GLU A 233 5.01 -16.72 5.35
C GLU A 233 3.64 -16.12 5.67
N LEU A 234 3.60 -14.79 5.81
CA LEU A 234 2.38 -14.04 6.09
C LEU A 234 1.64 -13.69 4.80
N THR A 235 2.37 -13.11 3.85
CA THR A 235 1.82 -12.61 2.60
C THR A 235 2.94 -12.32 1.61
N ARG A 236 2.56 -12.11 0.35
CA ARG A 236 3.45 -11.71 -0.74
C ARG A 236 2.76 -10.76 -1.71
N ALA A 237 3.55 -9.90 -2.32
CA ALA A 237 3.14 -9.02 -3.41
C ALA A 237 3.93 -9.35 -4.69
N PHE A 238 3.31 -9.11 -5.83
CA PHE A 238 3.91 -9.32 -7.15
C PHE A 238 4.11 -7.98 -7.87
N LYS A 239 5.25 -7.82 -8.55
CA LYS A 239 5.52 -6.70 -9.46
C LYS A 239 6.14 -7.22 -10.74
N SER A 240 5.60 -6.81 -11.88
CA SER A 240 6.23 -7.02 -13.18
C SER A 240 7.55 -6.26 -13.25
N GLY A 241 8.59 -6.90 -13.77
CA GLY A 241 9.89 -6.26 -13.94
C GLY A 241 10.00 -5.47 -15.23
N VAL A 242 11.14 -4.79 -15.36
CA VAL A 242 11.49 -3.96 -16.51
C VAL A 242 12.95 -4.19 -16.90
N HIS A 243 13.31 -3.81 -18.11
CA HIS A 243 14.67 -4.02 -18.62
C HIS A 243 15.45 -2.70 -18.65
N TYR A 244 16.61 -2.66 -17.97
CA TYR A 244 17.49 -1.48 -17.89
C TYR A 244 16.76 -0.22 -17.39
N ARG A 245 15.93 -0.39 -16.37
CA ARG A 245 15.12 0.67 -15.76
C ARG A 245 14.99 0.48 -14.27
N ASP A 246 14.86 1.60 -13.56
CA ASP A 246 14.48 1.65 -12.16
C ASP A 246 12.96 1.52 -12.02
N THR A 247 12.53 0.71 -11.05
CA THR A 247 11.14 0.57 -10.63
C THR A 247 11.10 0.34 -9.12
N SER A 248 9.92 0.05 -8.59
CA SER A 248 9.76 -0.34 -7.21
C SER A 248 8.70 -1.43 -7.04
N ILE A 249 8.89 -2.26 -6.02
CA ILE A 249 7.92 -3.23 -5.52
C ILE A 249 7.44 -2.77 -4.15
N SER A 250 6.17 -3.00 -3.83
CA SER A 250 5.61 -2.66 -2.52
C SER A 250 4.71 -3.77 -2.01
N LEU A 251 4.80 -4.03 -0.70
CA LEU A 251 3.96 -4.97 0.03
C LEU A 251 3.41 -4.25 1.27
N SER A 252 2.10 -4.30 1.48
CA SER A 252 1.48 -3.82 2.73
C SER A 252 0.52 -4.86 3.30
N ALA A 253 0.60 -5.10 4.59
CA ALA A 253 -0.29 -6.00 5.29
C ALA A 253 -0.37 -5.68 6.78
N ALA A 254 -1.33 -6.31 7.44
CA ALA A 254 -1.50 -6.34 8.88
C ALA A 254 -1.45 -7.79 9.39
N THR A 255 -0.82 -8.00 10.53
CA THR A 255 -0.77 -9.30 11.20
C THR A 255 -0.73 -9.11 12.71
N SER A 256 -1.18 -10.13 13.45
CA SER A 256 -0.87 -10.23 14.87
C SER A 256 0.58 -10.72 15.05
N VAL A 257 1.21 -10.27 16.14
CA VAL A 257 2.53 -10.72 16.59
C VAL A 257 2.46 -10.98 18.09
N ASP A 258 3.25 -11.93 18.56
CA ASP A 258 3.44 -12.20 19.97
C ASP A 258 4.74 -11.59 20.50
N SER A 259 4.85 -11.51 21.83
CA SER A 259 6.10 -11.14 22.50
C SER A 259 7.26 -12.02 22.04
N GLY A 260 8.30 -11.40 21.48
CA GLY A 260 9.50 -12.08 20.98
C GLY A 260 9.46 -12.43 19.50
N ASP A 261 8.32 -12.24 18.82
CA ASP A 261 8.21 -12.46 17.38
C ASP A 261 9.09 -11.49 16.59
N MET A 262 9.48 -11.93 15.39
CA MET A 262 10.20 -11.11 14.43
C MET A 262 9.50 -11.06 13.07
N LEU A 263 9.35 -9.87 12.50
CA LEU A 263 8.90 -9.65 11.13
C LEU A 263 10.11 -9.50 10.21
N THR A 264 10.19 -10.30 9.15
CA THR A 264 11.30 -10.29 8.18
C THR A 264 10.80 -10.25 6.75
N PHE A 265 11.66 -9.85 5.81
CA PHE A 265 11.30 -9.65 4.41
C PHE A 265 12.30 -10.32 3.47
N GLU A 266 11.80 -10.80 2.34
CA GLU A 266 12.62 -11.37 1.27
C GLU A 266 12.07 -10.96 -0.09
N ILE A 267 12.97 -10.64 -1.03
CA ILE A 267 12.63 -10.36 -2.41
C ILE A 267 13.22 -11.46 -3.28
N LEU A 268 12.34 -12.11 -4.03
CA LEU A 268 12.68 -13.15 -4.98
C LEU A 268 12.66 -12.56 -6.38
N ALA A 269 13.81 -12.64 -7.04
CA ALA A 269 13.99 -12.36 -8.44
C ALA A 269 14.23 -13.67 -9.22
N PRO A 270 13.88 -13.72 -10.52
CA PRO A 270 14.12 -14.88 -11.36
C PRO A 270 15.61 -15.22 -11.45
N ALA A 271 15.96 -16.49 -11.63
CA ALA A 271 17.36 -16.94 -11.63
C ALA A 271 18.23 -16.29 -12.72
N GLN A 272 17.63 -15.94 -13.86
CA GLN A 272 18.29 -15.27 -14.98
C GLN A 272 18.07 -13.75 -15.00
N CYS A 273 17.66 -13.18 -13.86
CA CYS A 273 17.44 -11.75 -13.68
C CYS A 273 18.56 -11.15 -12.81
N ASN A 274 19.28 -10.17 -13.35
CA ASN A 274 20.27 -9.41 -12.61
C ASN A 274 19.60 -8.18 -11.98
N VAL A 275 19.49 -8.15 -10.66
CA VAL A 275 18.84 -7.08 -9.91
C VAL A 275 19.77 -6.41 -8.92
N ARG A 276 19.76 -5.07 -8.90
CA ARG A 276 20.36 -4.27 -7.84
C ARG A 276 19.25 -3.58 -7.03
N TYR A 277 19.39 -3.60 -5.72
CA TYR A 277 18.46 -2.98 -4.78
C TYR A 277 19.08 -1.70 -4.20
N PHE A 278 18.29 -0.63 -4.13
CA PHE A 278 18.78 0.69 -3.69
C PHE A 278 18.11 1.10 -2.39
N GLY A 279 18.72 2.04 -1.69
CA GLY A 279 18.08 2.81 -0.64
C GLY A 279 18.89 4.08 -0.47
N ASP A 280 18.19 5.21 -0.41
CA ASP A 280 18.77 6.55 -0.28
C ASP A 280 17.77 7.46 0.43
N ASP A 281 18.21 8.67 0.78
CA ASP A 281 17.44 9.61 1.59
C ASP A 281 16.26 10.26 0.85
N SER A 282 15.91 9.79 -0.36
CA SER A 282 14.74 10.29 -1.12
C SER A 282 13.39 9.71 -0.67
N GLY A 283 13.36 8.96 0.43
CA GLY A 283 12.16 8.27 0.92
C GLY A 283 11.82 6.98 0.20
N ILE A 284 12.66 6.55 -0.74
CA ILE A 284 12.48 5.26 -1.39
C ILE A 284 13.11 4.16 -0.55
N SER A 285 12.63 2.94 -0.75
CA SER A 285 13.12 1.76 -0.03
C SER A 285 12.90 1.84 1.48
N MET A 286 11.71 2.30 1.86
CA MET A 286 11.30 2.51 3.24
C MET A 286 10.42 1.36 3.72
N LEU A 287 10.72 0.87 4.93
CA LEU A 287 9.84 0.10 5.79
C LEU A 287 9.13 1.07 6.74
N SER A 288 7.82 1.17 6.66
CA SER A 288 6.99 1.86 7.66
C SER A 288 6.09 0.86 8.34
N LEU A 289 5.93 0.98 9.66
CA LEU A 289 5.01 0.14 10.43
C LEU A 289 4.40 0.91 11.60
N VAL A 290 3.22 0.45 12.01
CA VAL A 290 2.59 0.79 13.28
C VAL A 290 2.27 -0.51 14.01
N TRP A 291 2.76 -0.62 15.25
CA TRP A 291 2.34 -1.64 16.20
C TRP A 291 1.26 -1.05 17.12
N ILE A 292 0.20 -1.80 17.38
CA ILE A 292 -0.92 -1.40 18.25
C ILE A 292 -1.16 -2.54 19.24
N PRO A 293 -1.31 -2.26 20.55
CA PRO A 293 -1.63 -3.30 21.53
C PRO A 293 -2.84 -4.15 21.13
N SER A 294 -2.78 -5.44 21.45
CA SER A 294 -3.84 -6.42 21.11
C SER A 294 -5.18 -6.12 21.80
N ALA A 295 -5.15 -5.41 22.94
CA ALA A 295 -6.36 -4.99 23.65
C ALA A 295 -7.24 -4.02 22.84
N MET A 296 -6.66 -3.31 21.85
CA MET A 296 -7.33 -2.27 21.07
C MET A 296 -7.31 -2.53 19.56
N SER A 297 -6.75 -3.66 19.11
CA SER A 297 -6.54 -3.93 17.69
C SER A 297 -6.61 -5.40 17.32
N THR A 298 -6.99 -5.68 16.08
CA THR A 298 -6.93 -7.03 15.49
C THR A 298 -6.55 -6.98 14.02
N ALA A 299 -5.95 -8.06 13.51
CA ALA A 299 -5.73 -8.25 12.08
C ALA A 299 -6.52 -9.46 11.54
N LEU A 300 -6.98 -9.33 10.30
CA LEU A 300 -7.50 -10.43 9.50
C LEU A 300 -6.80 -10.44 8.15
N SER A 301 -6.31 -11.61 7.74
CA SER A 301 -5.72 -11.82 6.42
C SER A 301 -6.47 -12.91 5.68
N ALA A 302 -6.67 -12.71 4.38
CA ALA A 302 -7.38 -13.62 3.52
C ALA A 302 -6.79 -13.62 2.10
N SER A 303 -6.72 -14.79 1.49
CA SER A 303 -6.24 -14.95 0.12
C SER A 303 -7.44 -15.15 -0.82
N VAL A 304 -7.31 -14.72 -2.08
CA VAL A 304 -8.39 -14.89 -3.05
C VAL A 304 -8.70 -16.39 -3.21
N SER A 305 -9.98 -16.75 -3.20
CA SER A 305 -10.43 -18.14 -3.35
C SER A 305 -10.31 -18.60 -4.80
N ARG A 306 -9.93 -19.86 -5.01
CA ARG A 306 -9.98 -20.51 -6.34
C ARG A 306 -11.41 -20.61 -6.87
N LYS A 307 -12.41 -20.72 -5.99
CA LYS A 307 -13.82 -20.87 -6.37
C LYS A 307 -14.44 -19.51 -6.68
N GLY A 308 -15.20 -19.42 -7.78
CA GLY A 308 -15.95 -18.21 -8.12
C GLY A 308 -15.11 -17.06 -8.68
N LEU A 309 -13.87 -17.33 -9.12
CA LEU A 309 -13.01 -16.31 -9.72
C LEU A 309 -13.65 -15.71 -10.98
N PRO A 310 -13.75 -14.37 -11.08
CA PRO A 310 -14.20 -13.72 -12.29
C PRO A 310 -13.27 -14.01 -13.48
N ALA A 311 -13.83 -14.48 -14.59
CA ALA A 311 -13.11 -14.69 -15.85
C ALA A 311 -13.97 -14.24 -17.05
N GLY A 312 -13.31 -13.92 -18.17
CA GLY A 312 -13.95 -13.42 -19.38
C GLY A 312 -14.28 -11.93 -19.33
N ALA A 313 -15.43 -11.55 -19.89
CA ALA A 313 -15.92 -10.17 -19.87
C ALA A 313 -16.48 -9.82 -18.48
N VAL A 314 -15.59 -9.46 -17.57
CA VAL A 314 -15.91 -9.20 -16.17
C VAL A 314 -16.41 -7.77 -15.99
N ARG A 315 -17.61 -7.61 -15.43
CA ARG A 315 -18.19 -6.31 -15.07
C ARG A 315 -18.66 -6.32 -13.62
N ASN A 316 -18.01 -5.50 -12.78
CA ASN A 316 -18.31 -5.35 -11.35
C ASN A 316 -18.56 -6.68 -10.63
N LYS A 317 -17.69 -7.67 -10.84
CA LYS A 317 -17.84 -8.99 -10.21
C LYS A 317 -17.11 -9.01 -8.87
N ALA A 318 -17.76 -9.58 -7.87
CA ALA A 318 -17.19 -9.73 -6.56
C ALA A 318 -16.03 -10.74 -6.55
N LEU A 319 -15.07 -10.48 -5.66
CA LEU A 319 -14.01 -11.41 -5.31
C LEU A 319 -14.44 -12.24 -4.10
N PHE A 320 -14.04 -13.49 -4.11
CA PHE A 320 -14.21 -14.43 -3.01
C PHE A 320 -12.86 -14.70 -2.38
N PHE A 321 -12.86 -14.97 -1.08
CA PHE A 321 -11.66 -15.12 -0.27
C PHE A 321 -11.72 -16.40 0.55
N HIS A 322 -10.57 -16.81 1.07
CA HIS A 322 -10.47 -17.75 2.17
C HIS A 322 -9.55 -17.13 3.21
N GLN A 323 -9.98 -17.16 4.47
CA GLN A 323 -9.20 -16.58 5.54
C GLN A 323 -7.92 -17.41 5.77
N THR A 324 -6.79 -16.73 5.87
CA THR A 324 -5.47 -17.33 6.12
C THR A 324 -4.97 -17.05 7.53
N SER A 325 -5.48 -16.00 8.19
CA SER A 325 -5.23 -15.74 9.61
C SER A 325 -6.16 -16.54 10.53
N GLN A 326 -5.84 -16.55 11.82
CA GLN A 326 -6.77 -17.01 12.86
C GLN A 326 -8.04 -16.14 12.89
N ALA A 327 -9.16 -16.72 13.32
CA ALA A 327 -10.42 -16.00 13.45
C ALA A 327 -10.37 -15.03 14.64
N VAL A 328 -10.89 -13.83 14.42
CA VAL A 328 -10.96 -12.76 15.41
C VAL A 328 -12.42 -12.32 15.60
N PRO A 329 -12.81 -11.85 16.79
CA PRO A 329 -14.21 -11.50 17.05
C PRO A 329 -14.68 -10.23 16.33
N GLN A 330 -13.80 -9.27 16.06
CA GLN A 330 -14.16 -7.95 15.54
C GLN A 330 -14.44 -7.94 14.03
N VAL A 331 -13.79 -8.82 13.28
CA VAL A 331 -13.94 -8.93 11.82
C VAL A 331 -14.05 -10.39 11.44
N ALA A 332 -15.09 -10.74 10.68
CA ALA A 332 -15.31 -12.11 10.22
C ALA A 332 -15.60 -12.15 8.71
N LEU A 333 -15.03 -13.14 8.03
CA LEU A 333 -15.39 -13.47 6.65
C LEU A 333 -16.70 -14.28 6.65
N ALA A 334 -17.71 -13.81 5.92
CA ALA A 334 -19.06 -14.37 5.96
C ALA A 334 -19.18 -15.73 5.26
N GLY A 335 -19.91 -16.65 5.92
CA GLY A 335 -20.50 -17.86 5.32
C GLY A 335 -19.51 -18.99 4.99
N SER A 336 -20.07 -20.14 4.59
CA SER A 336 -19.35 -21.34 4.09
C SER A 336 -19.41 -21.49 2.56
N LYS A 337 -20.15 -20.61 1.88
CA LYS A 337 -20.42 -20.65 0.43
C LYS A 337 -20.03 -19.37 -0.29
N ASP A 338 -20.32 -18.22 0.31
CA ASP A 338 -20.26 -16.93 -0.40
C ASP A 338 -19.03 -16.10 -0.07
N HIS A 339 -18.15 -16.50 0.86
CA HIS A 339 -16.85 -15.91 1.31
C HIS A 339 -16.36 -14.58 0.67
N ARG A 340 -17.23 -13.60 0.56
CA ARG A 340 -17.04 -12.34 -0.16
C ARG A 340 -17.04 -11.18 0.84
N ASP A 341 -17.94 -11.29 1.80
CA ASP A 341 -18.30 -10.22 2.73
C ASP A 341 -17.44 -10.31 3.99
N PHE A 342 -16.74 -9.23 4.31
CA PHE A 342 -16.09 -9.04 5.59
C PHE A 342 -17.00 -8.22 6.49
N ILE A 343 -17.41 -8.80 7.61
CA ILE A 343 -18.40 -8.25 8.53
C ILE A 343 -17.68 -7.74 9.78
N PHE A 344 -17.78 -6.44 10.02
CA PHE A 344 -17.29 -5.80 11.25
C PHE A 344 -18.36 -5.89 12.33
N ARG A 345 -17.99 -6.41 13.50
CA ARG A 345 -18.89 -6.59 14.65
C ARG A 345 -18.76 -5.47 15.69
N GLU A 346 -17.72 -4.66 15.58
CA GLU A 346 -17.43 -3.58 16.51
C GLU A 346 -17.14 -2.27 15.76
N ALA A 347 -17.40 -1.15 16.44
CA ALA A 347 -17.09 0.17 15.91
C ALA A 347 -15.60 0.48 16.09
N GLY A 348 -15.00 1.10 15.09
CA GLY A 348 -13.57 1.37 15.06
C GLY A 348 -13.12 1.87 13.70
N THR A 349 -11.82 1.96 13.48
CA THR A 349 -11.26 2.28 12.17
C THR A 349 -10.69 1.01 11.53
N ALA A 350 -11.01 0.78 10.26
CA ALA A 350 -10.44 -0.29 9.46
C ALA A 350 -9.40 0.26 8.48
N SER A 351 -8.25 -0.41 8.34
CA SER A 351 -7.24 -0.16 7.31
C SER A 351 -7.05 -1.41 6.47
N VAL A 352 -7.38 -1.31 5.17
CA VAL A 352 -7.39 -2.42 4.21
C VAL A 352 -6.25 -2.25 3.23
N ALA A 353 -5.51 -3.34 3.00
CA ALA A 353 -4.62 -3.50 1.84
C ALA A 353 -5.12 -4.69 1.02
N LEU A 354 -5.36 -4.47 -0.27
CA LEU A 354 -5.80 -5.49 -1.22
C LEU A 354 -4.87 -5.47 -2.42
N ASP A 355 -4.13 -6.54 -2.62
CA ASP A 355 -3.30 -6.74 -3.80
C ASP A 355 -3.93 -7.81 -4.69
N LEU A 356 -3.92 -7.60 -5.99
CA LEU A 356 -4.36 -8.56 -6.99
C LEU A 356 -3.26 -8.81 -8.00
N ARG A 357 -3.04 -10.08 -8.31
CA ARG A 357 -2.21 -10.54 -9.43
C ARG A 357 -3.09 -11.24 -10.46
N LEU A 358 -3.00 -10.80 -11.71
CA LEU A 358 -3.93 -11.23 -12.76
C LEU A 358 -3.31 -11.21 -14.16
N ILE A 359 -3.90 -11.97 -15.07
CA ILE A 359 -3.64 -11.99 -16.51
C ILE A 359 -4.90 -11.45 -17.19
N HIS A 360 -4.76 -10.41 -18.02
CA HIS A 360 -5.91 -9.80 -18.68
C HIS A 360 -5.55 -9.17 -20.03
N SER A 361 -6.58 -8.87 -20.83
CA SER A 361 -6.49 -8.02 -22.03
C SER A 361 -7.28 -6.73 -21.90
N CYS A 362 -7.73 -6.41 -20.68
CA CYS A 362 -8.48 -5.20 -20.39
C CYS A 362 -7.65 -3.95 -20.69
N SER A 363 -8.28 -2.94 -21.30
CA SER A 363 -7.66 -1.62 -21.45
C SER A 363 -7.48 -0.89 -20.12
N LEU A 364 -8.38 -1.18 -19.18
CA LEU A 364 -8.35 -0.66 -17.82
C LEU A 364 -9.03 -1.67 -16.89
N ILE A 365 -8.37 -1.96 -15.77
CA ILE A 365 -8.92 -2.74 -14.66
C ILE A 365 -9.37 -1.78 -13.57
N LYS A 366 -10.54 -1.99 -12.97
CA LYS A 366 -10.93 -1.30 -11.75
C LYS A 366 -11.02 -2.29 -10.60
N LEU A 367 -10.39 -1.95 -9.50
CA LEU A 367 -10.47 -2.66 -8.23
C LEU A 367 -11.19 -1.75 -7.24
N THR A 368 -12.39 -2.13 -6.82
CA THR A 368 -13.25 -1.30 -5.97
C THR A 368 -13.58 -2.03 -4.68
N LEU A 369 -13.33 -1.38 -3.55
CA LEU A 369 -13.83 -1.79 -2.25
C LEU A 369 -15.19 -1.12 -2.02
N LEU A 370 -16.22 -1.93 -1.80
CA LEU A 370 -17.59 -1.48 -1.58
C LEU A 370 -17.96 -1.73 -0.13
N GLN A 371 -18.77 -0.84 0.43
CA GLN A 371 -19.41 -0.98 1.73
C GLN A 371 -20.92 -1.11 1.53
N GLN A 372 -21.50 -2.11 2.18
CA GLN A 372 -22.93 -2.29 2.25
C GLN A 372 -23.43 -1.83 3.63
N SER A 373 -24.35 -0.86 3.62
CA SER A 373 -25.12 -0.49 4.81
C SER A 373 -26.19 -1.57 5.04
N GLY A 374 -26.39 -2.00 6.29
CA GLY A 374 -27.19 -3.19 6.66
C GLY A 374 -28.68 -3.20 6.27
N SER A 375 -29.19 -2.21 5.55
CA SER A 375 -30.54 -2.19 4.97
C SER A 375 -30.57 -2.93 3.63
N GLN A 376 -31.37 -3.99 3.53
CA GLN A 376 -31.62 -4.70 2.27
C GLN A 376 -32.16 -3.75 1.19
N GLY A 377 -31.57 -3.79 -0.01
CA GLY A 377 -32.02 -3.02 -1.18
C GLY A 377 -31.27 -1.72 -1.48
N VAL A 378 -30.38 -1.25 -0.60
CA VAL A 378 -29.52 -0.09 -0.87
C VAL A 378 -28.29 -0.54 -1.67
N GLN A 379 -27.98 0.18 -2.75
CA GLN A 379 -26.79 -0.08 -3.56
C GLN A 379 -25.51 0.10 -2.71
N PRO A 380 -24.56 -0.85 -2.77
CA PRO A 380 -23.28 -0.72 -2.06
C PRO A 380 -22.54 0.56 -2.46
N ALA A 381 -22.04 1.30 -1.48
CA ALA A 381 -21.30 2.54 -1.69
C ALA A 381 -19.79 2.25 -1.85
N PRO A 382 -19.09 2.89 -2.80
CA PRO A 382 -17.66 2.74 -2.93
C PRO A 382 -16.91 3.43 -1.79
N VAL A 383 -16.05 2.67 -1.13
CA VAL A 383 -15.13 3.18 -0.09
C VAL A 383 -13.87 3.71 -0.75
N ALA A 384 -13.29 2.91 -1.65
CA ALA A 384 -12.14 3.29 -2.45
C ALA A 384 -12.10 2.53 -3.77
N GLN A 385 -11.46 3.14 -4.78
CA GLN A 385 -11.25 2.53 -6.09
C GLN A 385 -9.84 2.84 -6.58
N GLN A 386 -9.14 1.79 -7.01
CA GLN A 386 -7.91 1.89 -7.77
C GLN A 386 -8.15 1.37 -9.19
N ILE A 387 -7.38 1.89 -10.13
CA ILE A 387 -7.40 1.40 -11.52
C ILE A 387 -6.01 0.94 -11.95
N GLY A 388 -5.95 -0.08 -12.80
CA GLY A 388 -4.74 -0.52 -13.50
C GLY A 388 -4.89 -0.32 -15.01
N GLY A 389 -3.79 -0.11 -15.72
CA GLY A 389 -3.78 -0.02 -17.19
C GLY A 389 -3.69 -1.38 -17.87
N HIS A 390 -3.07 -1.39 -19.05
CA HIS A 390 -2.80 -2.61 -19.81
C HIS A 390 -1.77 -3.50 -19.10
N MET A 391 -1.75 -4.78 -19.50
CA MET A 391 -0.65 -5.67 -19.14
C MET A 391 0.70 -5.03 -19.56
N PRO A 392 1.73 -5.07 -18.69
CA PRO A 392 3.08 -4.73 -19.09
C PRO A 392 3.54 -5.65 -20.23
N GLU A 393 4.16 -5.06 -21.24
CA GLU A 393 4.67 -5.82 -22.38
C GLU A 393 5.71 -6.86 -21.95
N GLY A 394 5.64 -8.06 -22.55
CA GLY A 394 6.51 -9.19 -22.22
C GLY A 394 6.23 -9.86 -20.88
N SER A 395 5.44 -9.26 -19.99
CA SER A 395 5.14 -9.82 -18.66
C SER A 395 3.99 -10.81 -18.70
N VAL A 396 4.13 -11.94 -17.98
CA VAL A 396 3.08 -12.95 -17.88
C VAL A 396 1.94 -12.47 -16.97
N TRP A 397 2.25 -11.64 -15.97
CA TRP A 397 1.31 -11.19 -14.95
C TRP A 397 1.34 -9.68 -14.79
N ALA A 398 0.18 -9.10 -14.48
CA ALA A 398 0.06 -7.74 -13.96
C ALA A 398 -0.33 -7.78 -12.47
N SER A 399 -0.20 -6.63 -11.81
CA SER A 399 -0.73 -6.42 -10.48
C SER A 399 -1.44 -5.07 -10.32
N VAL A 400 -2.43 -5.04 -9.45
CA VAL A 400 -3.15 -3.84 -9.03
C VAL A 400 -3.36 -3.92 -7.51
N GLY A 401 -2.96 -2.88 -6.79
CA GLY A 401 -3.08 -2.79 -5.33
C GLY A 401 -3.96 -1.62 -4.91
N LEU A 402 -4.82 -1.82 -3.92
CA LEU A 402 -5.71 -0.82 -3.34
C LEU A 402 -5.45 -0.75 -1.83
N ARG A 403 -5.27 0.46 -1.30
CA ARG A 403 -5.07 0.71 0.14
C ARG A 403 -6.01 1.79 0.63
N VAL A 404 -6.68 1.59 1.76
CA VAL A 404 -7.58 2.61 2.31
C VAL A 404 -7.81 2.41 3.80
N SER A 405 -7.96 3.51 4.52
CA SER A 405 -8.47 3.54 5.90
C SER A 405 -9.81 4.26 6.00
N PHE A 406 -10.77 3.68 6.73
CA PHE A 406 -12.13 4.23 6.87
C PHE A 406 -12.82 3.77 8.17
N GLN A 407 -13.79 4.55 8.63
CA GLN A 407 -14.56 4.23 9.83
C GLN A 407 -15.56 3.09 9.59
N VAL A 408 -15.63 2.18 10.56
CA VAL A 408 -16.59 1.08 10.59
C VAL A 408 -17.42 1.12 11.87
N ARG A 409 -18.62 0.56 11.78
CA ARG A 409 -19.55 0.35 12.89
C ARG A 409 -19.94 -1.13 12.97
N ASN A 410 -20.54 -1.54 14.09
CA ASN A 410 -21.15 -2.86 14.17
C ASN A 410 -22.14 -3.08 13.01
N GLY A 411 -21.99 -4.19 12.30
CA GLY A 411 -22.78 -4.56 11.13
C GLY A 411 -22.29 -3.95 9.83
N THR A 412 -21.16 -3.23 9.81
CA THR A 412 -20.56 -2.76 8.56
C THR A 412 -20.08 -3.96 7.76
N VAL A 413 -20.48 -4.04 6.49
CA VAL A 413 -20.07 -5.10 5.59
C VAL A 413 -19.26 -4.50 4.46
N ILE A 414 -18.10 -5.07 4.15
CA ILE A 414 -17.31 -4.70 2.97
C ILE A 414 -17.06 -5.90 2.07
N PHE A 415 -16.87 -5.63 0.79
CA PHE A 415 -16.40 -6.62 -0.17
C PHE A 415 -15.69 -5.96 -1.34
N ALA A 416 -14.83 -6.72 -2.02
CA ALA A 416 -14.09 -6.23 -3.18
C ALA A 416 -14.71 -6.69 -4.50
N THR A 417 -14.63 -5.83 -5.51
CA THR A 417 -15.06 -6.11 -6.87
C THR A 417 -13.98 -5.77 -7.88
N VAL A 418 -14.01 -6.49 -9.01
CA VAL A 418 -13.16 -6.24 -10.17
C VAL A 418 -14.03 -5.97 -11.40
N ASP A 419 -13.61 -4.98 -12.20
CA ASP A 419 -14.22 -4.60 -13.47
C ASP A 419 -13.16 -4.52 -14.56
N CYS A 420 -13.45 -5.10 -15.72
CA CYS A 420 -12.60 -5.10 -16.90
C CYS A 420 -13.20 -4.18 -17.97
N VAL A 421 -12.63 -2.99 -18.12
CA VAL A 421 -13.02 -2.07 -19.19
C VAL A 421 -12.36 -2.51 -20.49
N ARG A 422 -13.20 -2.99 -21.42
CA ARG A 422 -12.84 -3.46 -22.78
C ARG A 422 -11.71 -4.50 -22.78
N GLY A 423 -12.08 -5.76 -22.94
CA GLY A 423 -11.15 -6.88 -22.96
C GLY A 423 -11.69 -8.00 -22.09
N ARG A 424 -10.79 -8.83 -21.55
CA ARG A 424 -11.17 -9.97 -20.69
C ARG A 424 -10.16 -10.18 -19.58
N ILE A 425 -10.63 -10.68 -18.45
CA ILE A 425 -9.77 -11.28 -17.42
C ILE A 425 -9.59 -12.75 -17.77
N ASN A 426 -8.36 -13.17 -17.98
CA ASN A 426 -8.05 -14.56 -18.32
C ASN A 426 -7.83 -15.37 -17.04
N GLN A 427 -7.15 -14.80 -16.06
CA GLN A 427 -6.83 -15.48 -14.80
C GLN A 427 -6.60 -14.46 -13.67
N ILE A 428 -7.03 -14.83 -12.46
CA ILE A 428 -6.64 -14.17 -11.20
C ILE A 428 -5.90 -15.22 -10.37
N ALA A 429 -4.72 -14.88 -9.86
CA ALA A 429 -3.99 -15.79 -8.97
C ALA A 429 -4.74 -15.93 -7.64
N TYR A 430 -4.78 -17.14 -7.06
CA TYR A 430 -5.51 -17.42 -5.82
C TYR A 430 -4.59 -17.78 -4.64
N ASP A 431 -3.37 -18.23 -4.91
CA ASP A 431 -2.39 -18.71 -3.94
C ASP A 431 -1.13 -17.82 -3.84
N ALA A 432 -0.89 -16.95 -4.81
CA ALA A 432 0.31 -16.10 -4.84
C ALA A 432 0.04 -14.68 -5.36
N GLY A 433 0.19 -13.68 -4.49
CA GLY A 433 0.16 -12.26 -4.86
C GLY A 433 -1.24 -11.65 -4.98
N SER A 434 -2.29 -12.39 -4.59
CA SER A 434 -3.66 -11.90 -4.51
C SER A 434 -4.22 -12.11 -3.10
N SER A 435 -4.23 -11.06 -2.28
CA SER A 435 -4.65 -11.16 -0.88
C SER A 435 -5.25 -9.86 -0.38
N MET A 436 -6.10 -9.97 0.64
CA MET A 436 -6.63 -8.87 1.42
C MET A 436 -6.13 -8.99 2.86
N SER A 437 -5.67 -7.87 3.40
CA SER A 437 -5.30 -7.75 4.80
C SER A 437 -6.00 -6.55 5.42
N ILE A 438 -6.58 -6.75 6.59
CA ILE A 438 -7.41 -5.79 7.32
C ILE A 438 -6.82 -5.62 8.71
N LEU A 439 -6.45 -4.39 9.05
CA LEU A 439 -6.27 -3.95 10.43
C LEU A 439 -7.61 -3.36 10.90
N TRP A 440 -8.08 -3.73 12.08
CA TRP A 440 -9.13 -3.04 12.81
C TRP A 440 -8.57 -2.46 14.11
N THR A 441 -8.97 -1.24 14.47
CA THR A 441 -8.58 -0.57 15.71
C THR A 441 -9.80 0.06 16.38
N ALA A 442 -9.89 -0.03 17.71
CA ALA A 442 -10.99 0.52 18.50
C ALA A 442 -11.19 2.04 18.29
N ALA A 443 -12.44 2.51 18.38
CA ALA A 443 -12.84 3.90 18.10
C ALA A 443 -12.41 4.93 19.14
#